data_AF-A0A382JFK2-F1
#
_entry.id   AF-A0A382JFK2-F1
#
_cell.length_a   1.000
_cell.length_b   1.000
_cell.length_c   1.000
_cell.angle_alpha   90.00
_cell.angle_beta   90.00
_cell.angle_gamma   90.00
#
_symmetry.space_group_name_H-M   'P 1'
#
loop_
_entity.id
_entity.type
_entity.pdbx_description
1 polymer ?
#
loop_
_entity_poly.entity_id
_entity_poly.type
_entity_poly.pdbx_seq_one_letter_code
_entity_poly.pdbx_strand_id
1 'polypeptide(L)'
;MRITKDEYILKSFSKLRNKKWELYVITRIIHLLNDPEIEFVCQQPIKSRDGNRYLTDLCFPGLKLYCEIDESHHANEENFYADISREREIINATGFEEIRI
;
A
#
# COMPACT_ATOMS: atom_id res chain seq x y z
N MET A 1 16.24 -9.07 -19.91
CA MET A 1 16.69 -7.69 -19.68
C MET A 1 16.41 -7.36 -18.21
N ARG A 2 17.41 -6.89 -17.46
CA ARG A 2 17.25 -6.60 -16.02
C ARG A 2 16.64 -5.21 -15.88
N ILE A 3 15.54 -5.09 -15.13
CA ILE A 3 14.89 -3.79 -14.86
C ILE A 3 15.81 -2.98 -13.94
N THR A 4 16.02 -1.71 -14.25
CA THR A 4 16.81 -0.79 -13.40
C THR A 4 15.97 -0.27 -12.21
N LYS A 5 16.62 0.26 -11.16
CA LYS A 5 15.89 0.86 -10.02
C LYS A 5 14.99 2.02 -10.49
N ASP A 6 15.48 2.86 -11.39
CA ASP A 6 14.71 3.98 -11.94
C ASP A 6 13.48 3.48 -12.73
N GLU A 7 13.67 2.48 -13.59
CA GLU A 7 12.55 1.88 -14.33
C GLU A 7 11.51 1.26 -13.39
N TYR A 8 11.95 0.65 -12.27
CA TYR A 8 11.05 0.12 -11.26
C TYR A 8 10.22 1.24 -10.63
N ILE A 9 10.87 2.30 -10.15
CA ILE A 9 10.22 3.45 -9.50
C ILE A 9 9.22 4.11 -10.46
N LEU A 10 9.64 4.41 -11.70
CA LEU A 10 8.80 5.05 -12.70
C LEU A 10 7.58 4.18 -13.08
N LYS A 11 7.76 2.86 -13.18
CA LYS A 11 6.64 1.92 -13.42
C LYS A 11 5.70 1.85 -12.22
N SER A 12 6.22 1.85 -11.00
CA SER A 12 5.41 1.85 -9.78
C SER A 12 4.53 3.10 -9.69
N PHE A 13 5.08 4.29 -9.91
CA PHE A 13 4.30 5.53 -9.90
C PHE A 13 3.31 5.62 -11.06
N SER A 14 3.67 5.10 -12.23
CA SER A 14 2.77 5.09 -13.39
C SER A 14 1.48 4.31 -13.16
N LYS A 15 1.48 3.28 -12.29
CA LYS A 15 0.27 2.53 -11.89
C LYS A 15 -0.74 3.39 -11.13
N LEU A 16 -0.27 4.42 -10.43
CA LEU A 16 -1.08 5.27 -9.57
C LEU A 16 -1.66 6.49 -10.29
N ARG A 17 -1.35 6.69 -11.58
CA ARG A 17 -1.69 7.92 -12.34
C ARG A 17 -3.15 8.36 -12.25
N ASN A 18 -4.08 7.41 -12.12
CA ASN A 18 -5.53 7.70 -12.08
C ASN A 18 -6.07 7.93 -10.66
N LYS A 19 -5.22 7.82 -9.63
CA LYS A 19 -5.59 7.97 -8.22
C LYS A 19 -4.81 9.14 -7.62
N LYS A 20 -5.43 10.32 -7.63
CA LYS A 20 -4.72 11.60 -7.45
C LYS A 20 -4.06 11.72 -6.07
N TRP A 21 -4.79 11.37 -5.00
CA TRP A 21 -4.25 11.47 -3.64
C TRP A 21 -3.27 10.36 -3.35
N GLU A 22 -3.56 9.11 -3.74
CA GLU A 22 -2.60 8.02 -3.63
C GLU A 22 -1.27 8.35 -4.32
N LEU A 23 -1.32 8.84 -5.57
CA LEU A 23 -0.12 9.25 -6.29
C LEU A 23 0.64 10.34 -5.53
N TYR A 24 -0.05 11.39 -5.07
CA TYR A 24 0.58 12.50 -4.35
C TYR A 24 1.24 12.03 -3.05
N VAL A 25 0.50 11.30 -2.21
CA VAL A 25 0.98 10.83 -0.90
C VAL A 25 2.12 9.83 -1.05
N ILE A 26 1.98 8.82 -1.92
CA ILE A 26 3.00 7.79 -2.13
C ILE A 26 4.28 8.41 -2.68
N THR A 27 4.20 9.24 -3.73
CA THR A 27 5.41 9.86 -4.30
C THR A 27 6.09 10.78 -3.28
N ARG A 28 5.31 11.52 -2.47
CA ARG A 28 5.84 12.33 -1.38
C ARG A 28 6.58 11.48 -0.33
N ILE A 29 6.00 10.36 0.11
CA ILE A 29 6.65 9.44 1.07
C ILE A 29 7.98 8.94 0.51
N ILE A 30 7.97 8.39 -0.71
CA ILE A 30 9.17 7.78 -1.30
C ILE A 30 10.27 8.81 -1.54
N HIS A 31 9.93 10.01 -2.03
CA HIS A 31 10.91 11.07 -2.26
C HIS A 31 11.43 11.69 -0.96
N LEU A 32 10.64 11.78 0.11
CA LEU A 32 11.12 12.27 1.41
C LEU A 32 11.94 11.23 2.17
N LEU A 33 11.57 9.95 2.06
CA LEU A 33 12.33 8.84 2.63
C LEU A 33 13.74 8.81 2.02
N ASN A 34 13.83 9.00 0.70
CA ASN A 34 15.08 9.14 -0.06
C ASN A 34 16.14 8.07 0.29
N ASP A 35 15.69 6.85 0.56
CA ASP A 35 16.55 5.72 0.90
C ASP A 35 16.41 4.63 -0.17
N PRO A 36 17.42 4.43 -1.03
CA PRO A 36 17.37 3.47 -2.12
C PRO A 36 17.52 2.00 -1.68
N GLU A 37 17.81 1.75 -0.40
CA GLU A 37 17.92 0.40 0.17
C GLU A 37 16.59 -0.12 0.73
N ILE A 38 15.62 0.78 0.94
CA ILE A 38 14.26 0.40 1.34
C ILE A 38 13.45 0.02 0.11
N GLU A 39 13.09 -1.26 0.00
CA GLU A 39 12.17 -1.74 -1.01
C GLU A 39 10.73 -1.33 -0.69
N PHE A 40 10.01 -0.86 -1.70
CA PHE A 40 8.58 -0.54 -1.61
C PHE A 40 7.82 -1.19 -2.76
N VAL A 41 6.55 -1.50 -2.55
CA VAL A 41 5.63 -2.02 -3.56
C VAL A 41 4.33 -1.21 -3.52
N CYS A 42 3.95 -0.60 -4.64
CA CYS A 42 2.64 0.02 -4.78
C CYS A 42 1.58 -1.02 -5.15
N GLN A 43 0.37 -0.89 -4.59
CA GLN A 43 -0.76 -1.78 -4.90
C GLN A 43 -0.40 -3.27 -4.68
N GLN A 44 0.14 -3.59 -3.50
CA GLN A 44 0.56 -4.96 -3.18
C GLN A 44 -0.68 -5.81 -2.86
N PRO A 45 -0.96 -6.88 -3.64
CA PRO A 45 -2.03 -7.80 -3.31
C PRO A 45 -1.62 -8.69 -2.14
N ILE A 46 -2.52 -8.82 -1.17
CA ILE A 46 -2.37 -9.68 0.01
C ILE A 46 -3.49 -10.70 -0.04
N LYS A 47 -3.14 -11.98 0.06
CA LYS A 47 -4.11 -13.07 0.13
C LYS A 47 -4.30 -13.47 1.58
N SER A 48 -5.52 -13.41 2.09
CA SER A 48 -5.83 -13.90 3.43
C SER A 48 -5.87 -15.42 3.48
N ARG A 49 -5.87 -15.97 4.70
CA ARG A 49 -5.95 -17.42 4.93
C ARG A 49 -7.26 -18.00 4.39
N ASP A 50 -8.33 -17.22 4.43
CA ASP A 50 -9.67 -17.61 3.95
C ASP A 50 -9.83 -17.42 2.43
N GLY A 51 -8.77 -16.96 1.75
CA GLY A 51 -8.72 -16.83 0.30
C GLY A 51 -9.15 -15.47 -0.23
N ASN A 52 -9.56 -14.54 0.65
CA ASN A 52 -9.86 -13.16 0.27
C ASN A 52 -8.59 -12.46 -0.24
N ARG A 53 -8.79 -11.47 -1.11
CA ARG A 53 -7.72 -10.67 -1.69
C ARG A 53 -7.91 -9.22 -1.30
N TYR A 54 -6.89 -8.67 -0.69
CA TYR A 54 -6.79 -7.26 -0.33
C TYR A 54 -5.69 -6.59 -1.13
N LEU A 55 -5.80 -5.29 -1.30
CA LEU A 55 -4.82 -4.48 -2.00
C LEU A 55 -4.41 -3.36 -1.06
N THR A 56 -3.11 -3.27 -0.78
CA THR A 56 -2.54 -2.16 0.01
C THR A 56 -1.98 -1.10 -0.93
N ASP A 57 -2.10 0.17 -0.58
CA ASP A 57 -1.67 1.26 -1.46
C ASP A 57 -0.15 1.31 -1.59
N LEU A 58 0.54 1.20 -0.45
CA LEU A 58 1.99 1.17 -0.35
C LEU A 58 2.44 0.14 0.67
N CYS A 59 3.40 -0.70 0.31
CA CYS A 59 3.92 -1.75 1.19
C CYS A 59 5.46 -1.69 1.22
N PHE A 60 6.04 -1.85 2.40
CA PHE A 60 7.48 -1.97 2.64
C PHE A 60 7.79 -3.37 3.19
N PRO A 61 8.02 -4.38 2.33
CA PRO A 61 8.12 -5.77 2.76
C PRO A 61 9.23 -6.02 3.78
N GLY A 62 10.40 -5.38 3.59
CA GLY A 62 11.53 -5.50 4.51
C GLY A 62 11.27 -4.93 5.90
N LEU A 63 10.35 -3.96 6.00
CA LEU A 63 9.93 -3.33 7.26
C LEU A 63 8.71 -4.00 7.89
N LYS A 64 8.08 -4.96 7.19
CA LYS A 64 6.78 -5.54 7.56
C LYS A 64 5.73 -4.47 7.84
N LEU A 65 5.65 -3.49 6.94
CA LEU A 65 4.82 -2.31 7.08
C LEU A 65 4.01 -2.08 5.81
N TYR A 66 2.75 -1.69 5.93
CA TYR A 66 1.97 -1.15 4.82
C TYR A 66 1.22 0.11 5.20
N CYS A 67 0.95 0.95 4.20
CA CYS A 67 0.19 2.18 4.34
C CYS A 67 -1.09 2.12 3.50
N GLU A 68 -2.15 2.67 4.05
CA GLU A 68 -3.46 2.85 3.44
C GLU A 68 -3.78 4.34 3.40
N ILE A 69 -4.26 4.83 2.27
CA ILE A 69 -4.49 6.26 2.02
C ILE A 69 -6.00 6.48 1.99
N ASP A 70 -6.54 7.10 3.05
CA ASP A 70 -7.98 7.29 3.20
C ASP A 70 -8.41 8.54 2.42
N GLU A 71 -8.83 8.34 1.16
CA GLU A 71 -9.52 9.40 0.44
C GLU A 71 -10.88 9.63 1.11
N SER A 72 -11.19 10.89 1.47
CA SER A 72 -12.29 11.40 2.31
C SER A 72 -13.76 11.02 1.92
N HIS A 73 -14.01 9.79 1.51
CA HIS A 73 -15.25 9.29 0.93
C HIS A 73 -15.89 8.11 1.66
N HIS A 74 -15.33 7.61 2.77
CA HIS A 74 -15.86 6.44 3.47
C HIS A 74 -16.56 6.72 4.81
N ALA A 75 -17.29 7.83 4.93
CA ALA A 75 -18.08 8.17 6.13
C ALA A 75 -19.42 7.39 6.26
N ASN A 76 -19.44 6.08 5.98
CA ASN A 76 -20.58 5.21 6.25
C ASN A 76 -20.19 4.13 7.27
N GLU A 77 -21.03 3.89 8.28
CA GLU A 77 -20.77 2.93 9.37
C GLU A 77 -20.49 1.49 8.90
N GLU A 78 -21.05 1.06 7.76
CA GLU A 78 -20.78 -0.26 7.18
C GLU A 78 -19.32 -0.41 6.70
N ASN A 79 -18.71 0.67 6.18
CA ASN A 79 -17.32 0.63 5.73
C ASN A 79 -16.35 0.47 6.90
N PHE A 80 -16.71 1.00 8.09
CA PHE A 80 -15.88 0.90 9.29
C PHE A 80 -15.70 -0.55 9.75
N TYR A 81 -16.78 -1.34 9.81
CA TYR A 81 -16.68 -2.75 10.20
C TYR A 81 -15.99 -3.61 9.14
N ALA A 82 -16.23 -3.32 7.85
CA ALA A 82 -15.54 -3.98 6.76
C ALA A 82 -14.03 -3.71 6.80
N ASP A 83 -13.63 -2.47 7.11
CA ASP A 83 -12.23 -2.08 7.28
C ASP A 83 -11.55 -2.79 8.45
N ILE A 84 -12.20 -2.89 9.61
CA ILE A 84 -11.66 -3.63 10.75
C ILE A 84 -11.45 -5.11 10.40
N SER A 85 -12.40 -5.72 9.68
CA SER A 85 -12.27 -7.11 9.24
C SER A 85 -11.11 -7.28 8.27
N ARG A 86 -10.97 -6.34 7.32
CA ARG A 86 -9.89 -6.32 6.34
C ARG A 86 -8.52 -6.17 7.00
N GLU A 87 -8.36 -5.20 7.89
CA GLU A 87 -7.12 -4.97 8.64
C GLU A 87 -6.71 -6.25 9.39
N ARG A 88 -7.64 -6.86 10.13
CA ARG A 88 -7.38 -8.12 10.83
C ARG A 88 -6.96 -9.25 9.90
N GLU A 89 -7.60 -9.39 8.75
CA GLU A 89 -7.23 -10.44 7.79
C GLU A 89 -5.84 -10.21 7.19
N ILE A 90 -5.48 -8.96 6.88
CA ILE A 90 -4.15 -8.60 6.38
C ILE A 90 -3.10 -8.89 7.46
N ILE A 91 -3.30 -8.41 8.69
CA ILE A 91 -2.39 -8.65 9.82
C ILE A 91 -2.23 -10.16 10.07
N ASN A 92 -3.31 -10.93 10.05
CA ASN A 92 -3.25 -12.38 10.23
C ASN A 92 -2.53 -13.12 9.09
N ALA A 93 -2.55 -12.57 7.88
CA ALA A 93 -1.92 -13.14 6.70
C ALA A 93 -0.43 -12.82 6.61
N THR A 94 -0.02 -11.60 6.96
CA THR A 94 1.35 -11.10 6.74
C THR A 94 2.13 -10.86 8.04
N GLY A 95 1.44 -10.54 9.13
CA GLY A 95 2.06 -10.02 10.36
C GLY A 95 2.65 -8.62 10.19
N PHE A 96 2.12 -7.82 9.25
CA PHE A 96 2.60 -6.47 8.98
C PHE A 96 1.85 -5.44 9.84
N GLU A 97 2.50 -4.33 10.12
CA GLU A 97 1.91 -3.15 10.74
C GLU A 97 1.17 -2.30 9.68
N GLU A 98 0.02 -1.75 10.06
CA GLU A 98 -0.77 -0.81 9.25
C GLU A 98 -0.50 0.64 9.68
N ILE A 99 -0.30 1.53 8.72
CA ILE A 99 -0.37 2.99 8.91
C ILE A 99 -1.46 3.55 7.99
N ARG A 100 -2.41 4.30 8.57
CA ARG A 100 -3.39 5.08 7.79
C ARG A 100 -2.96 6.53 7.65
N ILE A 101 -3.12 7.10 6.46
CA ILE A 101 -2.77 8.48 6.11
C ILE A 101 -3.98 9.20 5.53
#